data_AF-X1ER85-F1
#
_entry.id   AF-X1ER85-F1
#
_cell.length_a   1.000
_cell.length_b   1.000
_cell.length_c   1.000
_cell.angle_alpha   90.00
_cell.angle_beta   90.00
_cell.angle_gamma   90.00
#
_symmetry.space_group_name_H-M   'P 1'
#
loop_
_entity.id
_entity.type
_entity.pdbx_description
1 polymer ?
#
loop_
_entity_poly.entity_id
_entity_poly.type
_entity_poly.pdbx_seq_one_letter_code
_entity_poly.pdbx_strand_id
1 'polypeptide(L)' 'ADQIIGGSINKAGGLVSVSARLIDVTTGRLLLTADLDRGGDIGEMLTAGIPTASIRTFISS' A
#
# COMPACT_ATOMS: atom_id res chain seq x y z
N ALA A 1 -11.58 -0.53 -16.38
CA ALA A 1 -11.99 -1.07 -15.07
C ALA A 1 -11.71 0.02 -14.06
N ASP A 2 -12.73 0.44 -13.30
CA ASP A 2 -12.56 1.50 -12.32
C ASP A 2 -12.09 0.89 -11.01
N GLN A 3 -10.97 1.37 -10.49
CA GLN A 3 -10.34 0.86 -9.28
C GLN A 3 -10.00 2.01 -8.34
N ILE A 4 -10.16 1.77 -7.04
CA ILE A 4 -9.69 2.68 -5.99
C ILE A 4 -8.64 1.96 -5.16
N ILE A 5 -7.56 2.68 -4.85
CA ILE A 5 -6.60 2.28 -3.83
C ILE A 5 -6.90 3.11 -2.58
N GLY A 6 -7.32 2.43 -1.52
CA GLY A 6 -7.53 3.01 -0.19
C GLY A 6 -6.53 2.43 0.80
N GLY A 7 -6.24 3.14 1.87
CA GLY A 7 -5.26 2.67 2.84
C GLY A 7 -5.14 3.53 4.09
N SER A 8 -4.23 3.12 4.96
CA SER A 8 -3.87 3.85 6.17
C SER A 8 -2.36 3.80 6.36
N ILE A 9 -1.83 4.86 6.96
CA ILE A 9 -0.45 4.91 7.41
C ILE A 9 -0.48 5.26 8.89
N ASN A 10 0.17 4.43 9.70
CA ASN A 10 0.25 4.59 11.14
C ASN A 10 1.72 4.66 11.56
N LYS A 11 2.02 5.47 12.58
CA LYS A 11 3.35 5.55 13.19
C LYS A 11 3.21 5.42 14.70
N ALA A 12 3.91 4.46 15.28
CA ALA A 12 3.97 4.23 16.72
C ALA A 12 5.43 4.09 17.16
N GLY A 13 5.94 5.12 17.84
CA GLY A 13 7.37 5.19 18.18
C GLY A 13 8.25 5.18 16.94
N GLY A 14 9.19 4.24 16.88
CA GLY A 14 10.08 4.03 15.73
C GLY A 14 9.54 3.09 14.65
N LEU A 15 8.30 2.59 14.78
CA LEU A 15 7.67 1.70 13.82
C LEU A 15 6.66 2.48 12.97
N VAL A 16 6.67 2.23 11.66
CA VAL A 16 5.68 2.72 10.71
C VAL A 16 5.02 1.53 10.04
N SER A 17 3.68 1.56 10.00
CA SER A 17 2.83 0.56 9.38
C SER A 17 2.04 1.21 8.24
N VAL A 18 2.01 0.56 7.08
CA VAL A 18 1.22 0.98 5.92
C VAL A 18 0.31 -0.16 5.50
N SER A 19 -0.97 0.11 5.37
CA SER A 19 -1.95 -0.84 4.82
C SER A 19 -2.55 -0.24 3.55
N ALA A 20 -2.61 -0.99 2.45
CA ALA A 20 -3.23 -0.58 1.20
C ALA A 20 -4.16 -1.68 0.68
N ARG A 21 -5.26 -1.28 0.05
CA ARG A 21 -6.30 -2.15 -0.49
C ARG A 21 -6.72 -1.65 -1.87
N LEU A 22 -6.75 -2.56 -2.83
CA LEU A 22 -7.27 -2.30 -4.17
C LEU A 22 -8.70 -2.82 -4.25
N ILE A 23 -9.63 -1.95 -4.63
CA ILE A 23 -11.06 -2.26 -4.69
C ILE A 23 -11.56 -1.96 -6.10
N ASP A 24 -12.29 -2.92 -6.68
CA ASP A 24 -13.06 -2.71 -7.90
C ASP A 24 -14.26 -1.81 -7.59
N VAL A 25 -14.36 -0.66 -8.24
CA VAL A 25 -15.40 0.35 -7.94
C VAL A 25 -16.78 -0.15 -8.36
N THR A 26 -16.86 -0.91 -9.44
CA THR A 26 -18.12 -1.38 -10.00
C THR A 26 -18.78 -2.44 -9.13
N THR A 27 -17.99 -3.34 -8.54
CA THR A 27 -18.47 -4.49 -7.76
C THR A 27 -18.25 -4.34 -6.25
N GLY A 28 -17.44 -3.39 -5.82
CA GLY A 28 -16.98 -3.26 -4.44
C GLY A 28 -16.02 -4.38 -4.00
N ARG A 29 -15.58 -5.24 -4.93
CA ARG A 29 -14.76 -6.41 -4.59
C ARG A 29 -13.35 -5.98 -4.23
N LEU A 30 -12.86 -6.48 -3.09
CA LEU A 30 -11.45 -6.40 -2.74
C LEU A 30 -10.64 -7.26 -3.73
N LEU A 31 -9.75 -6.62 -4.47
CA LEU A 31 -8.87 -7.26 -5.43
C LEU A 31 -7.53 -7.62 -4.78
N LEU A 32 -7.01 -6.78 -3.89
CA LEU A 32 -5.70 -6.96 -3.28
C LEU A 32 -5.58 -6.24 -1.94
N THR A 33 -4.73 -6.79 -1.07
CA THR A 33 -4.26 -6.15 0.16
C THR A 33 -2.74 -6.18 0.21
N ALA A 34 -2.12 -5.09 0.66
CA ALA A 34 -0.69 -5.00 0.94
C ALA A 34 -0.48 -4.34 2.29
N ASP A 35 0.25 -5.01 3.18
CA ASP A 35 0.62 -4.50 4.49
C ASP A 35 2.15 -4.45 4.60
N LEU A 36 2.68 -3.35 5.12
CA LEU A 36 4.12 -3.12 5.28
C LEU A 36 4.38 -2.51 6.65
N ASP A 37 5.08 -3.27 7.50
CA ASP A 37 5.58 -2.81 8.78
C ASP A 37 7.10 -2.66 8.72
N ARG A 38 7.61 -1.49 9.08
CA ARG A 38 9.05 -1.25 9.08
C ARG A 38 9.45 -0.29 10.21
N GLY A 39 10.59 -0.57 10.83
CA GLY A 39 11.24 0.37 11.74
C GLY A 39 11.97 1.45 10.95
N GLY A 40 11.83 2.71 11.36
CA GLY A 40 12.52 3.86 10.76
C GLY A 40 11.63 5.07 10.53
N ASP A 41 12.13 6.01 9.74
CA ASP A 41 11.40 7.21 9.39
C ASP A 41 10.44 7.00 8.19
N ILE A 42 9.28 7.65 8.26
CA ILE A 42 8.25 7.57 7.22
C ILE A 42 8.74 8.19 5.89
N GLY A 43 9.59 9.23 5.95
CA GLY A 43 10.17 9.86 4.78
C GLY A 43 11.06 8.89 4.01
N GLU A 44 11.91 8.12 4.70
CA GLU A 44 12.70 7.05 4.09
C GLU A 44 11.82 5.96 3.48
N MET A 45 10.73 5.56 4.14
CA MET A 45 9.81 4.56 3.56
C MET A 45 9.12 5.04 2.29
N LEU A 46 8.68 6.30 2.26
CA LEU A 46 8.00 6.87 1.10
C LEU A 46 8.96 7.14 -0.07
N THR A 47 10.25 7.39 0.21
CA THR A 47 11.27 7.71 -0.80
C THR A 47 12.09 6.51 -1.27
N ALA A 48 12.47 5.59 -0.38
CA ALA A 48 13.09 4.30 -0.73
C ALA A 48 12.06 3.31 -1.33
N GLY A 49 10.78 3.64 -1.19
CA GLY A 49 9.65 2.93 -1.75
C GLY A 49 9.06 1.94 -0.76
N ILE A 50 7.72 1.99 -0.62
CA ILE A 50 6.95 0.74 -0.60
C ILE A 50 7.46 -0.02 -1.83
N PRO A 51 8.05 -1.21 -1.68
CA PRO A 51 8.81 -1.87 -2.74
C PRO A 51 8.03 -1.73 -4.04
N THR A 52 8.59 -0.98 -4.99
CA THR A 52 7.90 -0.64 -6.24
C THR A 52 7.49 -1.92 -6.97
N ALA A 53 8.19 -3.02 -6.71
CA ALA A 53 7.85 -4.38 -7.12
C ALA A 53 6.46 -4.87 -6.66
N SER A 54 5.98 -4.48 -5.47
CA SER A 54 4.69 -4.92 -4.93
C SER A 54 3.50 -4.21 -5.57
N ILE A 55 3.68 -2.99 -6.09
CA ILE A 55 2.61 -2.22 -6.75
C ILE A 55 2.74 -2.32 -8.28
N ARG A 56 3.95 -2.26 -8.83
CA ARG A 56 4.21 -2.23 -10.28
C ARG A 56 3.94 -3.59 -10.96
N THR A 57 4.13 -4.71 -10.27
CA THR A 57 3.83 -6.04 -10.84
C THR A 57 2.33 -6.23 -11.14
N PHE A 58 1.44 -5.44 -10.53
CA PHE A 58 0.00 -5.61 -10.64
C PHE A 58 -0.70 -4.72 -11.68
N ILE A 59 -0.05 -3.67 -12.19
CA ILE A 59 -0.65 -2.78 -13.20
C ILE A 59 -0.37 -3.30 -14.63
N SER A 60 0.48 -4.33 -14.78
CA SER A 60 0.90 -4.89 -16.07
C SER A 60 0.44 -6.33 -16.35
N SER A 61 -0.52 -6.87 -15.58
CA SER A 61 -1.09 -8.21 -15.79
C SER A 61 -2.58 -8.15 -16.14
#